data_AF-A0A970QYP5-F1
#
_entry.id   AF-A0A970QYP5-F1
#
_cell.length_a   1.000
_cell.length_b   1.000
_cell.length_c   1.000
_cell.angle_alpha   90.00
_cell.angle_beta   90.00
_cell.angle_gamma   90.00
#
_symmetry.space_group_name_H-M   'P 1'
#
loop_
_entity.id
_entity.type
_entity.pdbx_description
1 polymer ?
#
loop_
_entity_poly.entity_id
_entity_poly.type
_entity_poly.pdbx_seq_one_letter_code
_entity_poly.pdbx_strand_id
1 'polypeptide(L)'
;MSKTDEMLSLFTDVCKNPGSELKKALSSGKKAVGVMPYFCPEELVYAAGMLPFGLWGRETQVSESKRYFPAFICSILHTTLEMGIKGDLRGLSAVMIPISCDSLKCMGANWTYGVPDIPVIDVAFAENRKIAAGVEFTVSQFQKIRHQLEELSGREISDADIAQAIAVYNENRVALSAFTAAAAKHPETITPAGRSAVIKAGYFMDRREHTVIVKKLTAELDALPEQSWDGL
;
A
#
# COMPACT_ATOMS: atom_id res chain seq x y z
N MET A 1 -19.77 22.28 -6.49
CA MET A 1 -19.36 20.96 -5.98
C MET A 1 -19.44 21.03 -4.47
N SER A 2 -19.95 20.01 -3.77
CA SER A 2 -19.88 20.00 -2.31
C SER A 2 -18.44 19.71 -1.85
N LYS A 3 -18.08 20.06 -0.60
CA LYS A 3 -16.77 19.71 -0.05
C LYS A 3 -16.51 18.19 -0.06
N THR A 4 -17.56 17.40 0.16
CA THR A 4 -17.53 15.94 0.07
C THR A 4 -17.13 15.50 -1.33
N ASP A 5 -17.77 16.06 -2.38
CA ASP A 5 -17.47 15.73 -3.77
C ASP A 5 -16.03 16.07 -4.16
N GLU A 6 -15.50 17.20 -3.68
CA GLU A 6 -14.11 17.61 -3.93
C GLU A 6 -13.12 16.60 -3.34
N MET A 7 -13.33 16.15 -2.10
CA MET A 7 -12.49 15.15 -1.46
C MET A 7 -12.60 13.77 -2.13
N LEU A 8 -13.80 13.37 -2.56
CA LEU A 8 -14.00 12.12 -3.30
C LEU A 8 -13.35 12.16 -4.69
N SER A 9 -13.42 13.30 -5.38
CA SER A 9 -12.73 13.50 -6.65
C SER A 9 -11.22 13.38 -6.47
N LEU A 10 -10.66 14.01 -5.44
CA LEU A 10 -9.23 13.91 -5.11
C LEU A 10 -8.80 12.46 -4.93
N PHE A 11 -9.50 11.68 -4.11
CA PHE A 11 -9.16 10.26 -3.91
C PHE A 11 -9.31 9.43 -5.19
N THR A 12 -10.32 9.73 -6.01
CA THR A 12 -10.52 9.09 -7.30
C THR A 12 -9.36 9.37 -8.25
N ASP A 13 -8.90 10.62 -8.31
CA ASP A 13 -7.79 11.04 -9.17
C ASP A 13 -6.47 10.39 -8.77
N VAL A 14 -6.19 10.31 -7.46
CA VAL A 14 -5.05 9.55 -6.92
C VAL A 14 -5.12 8.08 -7.36
N CYS A 15 -6.29 7.44 -7.23
CA CYS A 15 -6.47 6.03 -7.58
C CYS A 15 -6.35 5.75 -9.09
N LYS A 16 -6.71 6.72 -9.94
CA LYS A 16 -6.59 6.62 -11.40
C LYS A 16 -5.17 6.89 -11.89
N ASN A 17 -4.40 7.68 -11.15
CA ASN A 17 -3.08 8.14 -11.56
C ASN A 17 -1.97 7.79 -10.55
N PRO A 18 -1.84 6.53 -10.08
CA PRO A 18 -0.85 6.17 -9.06
C PRO A 18 0.59 6.41 -9.53
N GLY A 19 0.88 6.27 -10.83
CA GLY A 19 2.20 6.59 -11.38
C GLY A 19 2.56 8.08 -11.29
N SER A 20 1.56 8.98 -11.29
CA SER A 20 1.78 10.41 -11.06
C SER A 20 2.12 10.69 -9.60
N GLU A 21 1.47 10.00 -8.66
CA GLU A 21 1.80 10.11 -7.23
C GLU A 21 3.20 9.60 -6.93
N LEU A 22 3.61 8.48 -7.55
CA LEU A 22 4.99 7.99 -7.45
C LEU A 22 5.98 9.04 -7.98
N LYS A 23 5.74 9.59 -9.18
CA LYS A 23 6.60 10.65 -9.76
C LYS A 23 6.68 11.88 -8.87
N LYS A 24 5.57 12.31 -8.28
CA LYS A 24 5.50 13.45 -7.35
C LYS A 24 6.33 13.19 -6.08
N ALA A 25 6.25 11.98 -5.53
CA ALA A 25 7.08 11.60 -4.39
C ALA A 25 8.57 11.65 -4.75
N LEU A 26 8.96 11.03 -5.88
CA LEU A 26 10.35 10.99 -6.34
C LEU A 26 10.90 12.39 -6.66
N SER A 27 10.10 13.26 -7.29
CA SER A 27 10.53 14.63 -7.62
C SER A 27 10.71 15.52 -6.39
N SER A 28 10.07 15.19 -5.26
CA SER A 28 10.31 15.84 -3.96
C SER A 28 11.57 15.38 -3.25
N GLY A 29 12.34 14.45 -3.85
CA GLY A 29 13.53 13.84 -3.26
C GLY A 29 13.23 12.69 -2.29
N LYS A 30 11.95 12.32 -2.09
CA LYS A 30 11.58 11.13 -1.31
C LYS A 30 11.88 9.86 -2.12
N LYS A 31 12.45 8.86 -1.47
CA LYS A 31 12.51 7.48 -1.98
C LYS A 31 11.17 6.79 -1.75
N ALA A 32 10.90 5.73 -2.52
CA ALA A 32 9.68 4.94 -2.39
C ALA A 32 10.00 3.44 -2.46
N VAL A 33 9.26 2.64 -1.68
CA VAL A 33 9.36 1.17 -1.68
C VAL A 33 8.01 0.61 -2.11
N GLY A 34 8.02 -0.24 -3.13
CA GLY A 34 6.82 -0.95 -3.58
C GLY A 34 6.38 -1.96 -2.53
N VAL A 35 5.10 -2.03 -2.23
CA VAL A 35 4.54 -2.92 -1.20
C VAL A 35 3.52 -3.85 -1.83
N MET A 36 3.87 -5.12 -1.99
CA MET A 36 2.94 -6.12 -2.51
C MET A 36 1.97 -6.63 -1.43
N PRO A 37 0.80 -7.16 -1.81
CA PRO A 37 -0.16 -7.74 -0.87
C PRO A 37 0.42 -8.99 -0.19
N TYR A 38 -0.03 -9.38 1.01
CA TYR A 38 -1.09 -8.74 1.80
C TYR A 38 -0.57 -8.01 3.04
N PHE A 39 0.53 -8.47 3.61
CA PHE A 39 1.04 -7.98 4.90
C PHE A 39 2.54 -7.71 4.78
N CYS A 40 2.89 -6.43 4.75
CA CYS A 40 4.27 -5.97 4.88
C CYS A 40 4.35 -4.93 6.01
N PRO A 41 5.50 -4.79 6.67
CA PRO A 41 5.71 -3.79 7.71
C PRO A 41 5.90 -2.39 7.08
N GLU A 42 4.83 -1.80 6.54
CA GLU A 42 4.86 -0.45 5.94
C GLU A 42 5.40 0.60 6.91
N GLU A 43 5.16 0.43 8.22
CA GLU A 43 5.70 1.28 9.27
C GLU A 43 7.23 1.37 9.24
N LEU A 44 7.95 0.29 8.88
CA LEU A 44 9.42 0.33 8.76
C LEU A 44 9.86 1.18 7.56
N VAL A 45 9.16 1.08 6.42
CA VAL A 45 9.43 1.92 5.25
C VAL A 45 9.17 3.39 5.57
N TYR A 46 8.07 3.67 6.27
CA TYR A 46 7.71 5.01 6.68
C TYR A 46 8.71 5.59 7.70
N ALA A 47 9.15 4.78 8.68
CA ALA A 47 10.18 5.16 9.66
C ALA A 47 11.53 5.47 9.00
N ALA A 48 11.83 4.85 7.85
CA ALA A 48 12.99 5.18 7.03
C ALA A 48 12.86 6.51 6.26
N GLY A 49 11.73 7.22 6.39
CA GLY A 49 11.44 8.46 5.66
C GLY A 49 11.09 8.24 4.19
N MET A 50 10.74 7.01 3.81
CA MET A 50 10.36 6.64 2.44
C MET A 50 8.85 6.48 2.31
N LEU A 51 8.33 6.60 1.08
CA LEU A 51 6.92 6.35 0.79
C LEU A 51 6.66 4.83 0.62
N PRO A 52 5.81 4.21 1.44
CA PRO A 52 5.29 2.86 1.17
C PRO A 52 4.25 2.96 0.06
N PHE A 53 4.55 2.39 -1.12
CA PHE A 53 3.73 2.52 -2.32
C PHE A 53 3.09 1.18 -2.69
N GLY A 54 1.78 1.04 -2.52
CA GLY A 54 1.07 -0.24 -2.70
C GLY A 54 1.03 -0.73 -4.16
N LEU A 55 1.28 -2.01 -4.37
CA LEU A 55 1.33 -2.66 -5.68
C LEU A 55 0.26 -3.75 -5.80
N TRP A 56 -0.93 -3.38 -6.27
CA TRP A 56 -2.10 -4.27 -6.38
C TRP A 56 -2.42 -4.71 -7.81
N GLY A 57 -1.42 -4.66 -8.71
CA GLY A 57 -1.62 -4.84 -10.14
C GLY A 57 -2.39 -3.69 -10.79
N ARG A 58 -2.68 -3.86 -12.08
CA ARG A 58 -3.54 -2.94 -12.85
C ARG A 58 -4.27 -3.69 -13.95
N GLU A 59 -5.34 -3.11 -14.46
CA GLU A 59 -5.92 -3.58 -15.71
C GLU A 59 -4.95 -3.28 -16.87
N THR A 60 -4.37 -4.34 -17.42
CA THR A 60 -3.42 -4.27 -18.54
C THR A 60 -3.35 -5.60 -19.25
N GLN A 61 -2.99 -5.58 -20.53
CA GLN A 61 -2.62 -6.79 -21.24
C GLN A 61 -1.28 -7.32 -20.72
N VAL A 62 -1.23 -8.63 -20.48
CA VAL A 62 -0.03 -9.36 -20.03
C VAL A 62 0.63 -10.06 -21.22
N SER A 63 1.94 -9.87 -21.38
CA SER A 63 2.75 -10.46 -22.44
C SER A 63 4.08 -10.97 -21.89
N GLU A 64 4.94 -10.08 -21.38
CA GLU A 64 6.28 -10.44 -20.93
C GLU A 64 6.26 -11.29 -19.65
N SER A 65 5.33 -10.99 -18.74
CA SER A 65 5.18 -11.75 -17.49
C SER A 65 4.86 -13.24 -17.71
N LYS A 66 4.33 -13.62 -18.89
CA LYS A 66 4.04 -15.03 -19.26
C LYS A 66 5.30 -15.88 -19.47
N ARG A 67 6.48 -15.25 -19.60
CA ARG A 67 7.77 -15.94 -19.65
C ARG A 67 8.21 -16.46 -18.28
N TYR A 68 7.66 -15.88 -17.22
CA TYR A 68 8.02 -16.14 -15.82
C TYR A 68 6.95 -16.91 -15.07
N PHE A 69 5.68 -16.70 -15.42
CA PHE A 69 4.56 -17.36 -14.79
C PHE A 69 3.69 -18.13 -15.78
N PRO A 70 3.15 -19.29 -15.38
CA PRO A 70 2.14 -20.00 -16.15
C PRO A 70 0.80 -19.25 -16.11
N ALA A 71 -0.07 -19.54 -17.09
CA ALA A 71 -1.34 -18.84 -17.28
C ALA A 71 -2.34 -18.93 -16.12
N PHE A 72 -2.15 -19.87 -15.17
CA PHE A 72 -3.03 -20.06 -14.02
C PHE A 72 -2.62 -19.25 -12.79
N ILE A 73 -1.51 -18.51 -12.82
CA ILE A 73 -1.14 -17.62 -11.71
C ILE A 73 -2.20 -16.51 -11.56
N CYS A 74 -2.36 -15.98 -10.35
CA CYS A 74 -3.32 -14.91 -10.12
C CYS A 74 -2.97 -13.63 -10.90
N SER A 75 -4.01 -12.93 -11.38
CA SER A 75 -3.89 -11.76 -12.25
C SER A 75 -3.07 -10.62 -11.62
N ILE A 76 -3.14 -10.44 -10.30
CA ILE A 76 -2.41 -9.40 -9.58
C ILE A 76 -0.91 -9.55 -9.77
N LEU A 77 -0.37 -10.77 -9.64
CA LEU A 77 1.07 -11.02 -9.79
C LEU A 77 1.51 -10.90 -11.24
N HIS A 78 0.70 -11.43 -12.17
CA HIS A 78 0.94 -11.30 -13.61
C HIS A 78 1.06 -9.83 -14.02
N THR A 79 0.07 -9.02 -13.66
CA THR A 79 0.01 -7.60 -14.04
C THR A 79 1.04 -6.76 -13.30
N THR A 80 1.35 -7.07 -12.03
CA THR A 80 2.40 -6.35 -11.28
C THR A 80 3.80 -6.64 -11.85
N LEU A 81 4.10 -7.90 -12.20
CA LEU A 81 5.37 -8.24 -12.86
C LEU A 81 5.47 -7.59 -14.24
N GLU A 82 4.37 -7.58 -15.01
CA GLU A 82 4.31 -6.89 -16.31
C GLU A 82 4.64 -5.39 -16.18
N MET A 83 4.10 -4.72 -15.15
CA MET A 83 4.40 -3.31 -14.85
C MET A 83 5.89 -3.11 -14.52
N GLY A 84 6.47 -4.01 -13.73
CA GLY A 84 7.89 -4.00 -13.41
C GLY A 84 8.76 -4.13 -14.66
N ILE A 85 8.51 -5.15 -15.49
CA ILE A 85 9.26 -5.43 -16.73
C ILE A 85 9.17 -4.24 -17.72
N LYS A 86 7.98 -3.64 -17.86
CA LYS A 86 7.75 -2.50 -18.75
C LYS A 86 8.31 -1.17 -18.22
N GLY A 87 8.83 -1.15 -16.99
CA GLY A 87 9.42 0.03 -16.38
C GLY A 87 8.42 1.04 -15.83
N ASP A 88 7.14 0.66 -15.69
CA ASP A 88 6.11 1.52 -15.06
C ASP A 88 6.43 1.84 -13.59
N LEU A 89 7.23 0.97 -12.96
CA LEU A 89 7.63 1.05 -11.55
C LEU A 89 9.06 1.59 -11.36
N ARG A 90 9.68 2.13 -12.44
CA ARG A 90 11.02 2.69 -12.38
C ARG A 90 11.09 3.82 -11.35
N GLY A 91 12.13 3.80 -10.52
CA GLY A 91 12.36 4.78 -9.46
C GLY A 91 12.00 4.28 -8.06
N LEU A 92 11.27 3.16 -7.93
CA LEU A 92 11.20 2.45 -6.65
C LEU A 92 12.60 2.01 -6.22
N SER A 93 12.93 2.22 -4.95
CA SER A 93 14.22 1.82 -4.38
C SER A 93 14.29 0.33 -4.07
N ALA A 94 13.14 -0.31 -3.84
CA ALA A 94 12.98 -1.75 -3.68
C ALA A 94 11.50 -2.14 -3.83
N VAL A 95 11.23 -3.43 -3.85
CA VAL A 95 9.89 -4.00 -3.67
C VAL A 95 9.89 -4.96 -2.47
N MET A 96 8.93 -4.79 -1.56
CA MET A 96 8.64 -5.76 -0.51
C MET A 96 7.65 -6.81 -1.04
N ILE A 97 8.05 -8.08 -0.98
CA ILE A 97 7.24 -9.21 -1.42
C ILE A 97 7.04 -10.15 -0.22
N PRO A 98 5.81 -10.25 0.32
CA PRO A 98 5.56 -11.13 1.45
C PRO A 98 5.37 -12.57 1.01
N ILE A 99 6.04 -13.49 1.71
CA ILE A 99 6.00 -14.93 1.40
C ILE A 99 4.77 -15.54 2.09
N SER A 100 3.58 -15.13 1.65
CA SER A 100 2.30 -15.53 2.26
C SER A 100 1.51 -16.59 1.48
N CYS A 101 1.90 -16.84 0.23
CA CYS A 101 1.33 -17.90 -0.60
C CYS A 101 2.37 -18.38 -1.62
N ASP A 102 2.12 -19.52 -2.25
CA ASP A 102 3.03 -20.10 -3.25
C ASP A 102 3.32 -19.13 -4.40
N SER A 103 2.30 -18.39 -4.86
CA SER A 103 2.46 -17.44 -5.96
C SER A 103 3.38 -16.28 -5.59
N LEU A 104 3.25 -15.71 -4.39
CA LEU A 104 4.10 -14.62 -3.92
C LEU A 104 5.52 -15.11 -3.59
N LYS A 105 5.67 -16.34 -3.10
CA LYS A 105 6.98 -16.99 -2.96
C LYS A 105 7.73 -17.06 -4.29
N CYS A 106 7.04 -17.43 -5.36
CA CYS A 106 7.62 -17.44 -6.71
C CYS A 106 7.85 -16.02 -7.28
N MET A 107 7.08 -15.03 -6.83
CA MET A 107 7.20 -13.64 -7.28
C MET A 107 8.56 -13.05 -6.97
N GLY A 108 9.15 -13.29 -5.79
CA GLY A 108 10.49 -12.78 -5.45
C GLY A 108 11.58 -13.24 -6.42
N ALA A 109 11.61 -14.54 -6.73
CA ALA A 109 12.54 -15.12 -7.69
C ALA A 109 12.32 -14.55 -9.10
N ASN A 110 11.07 -14.55 -9.58
CA ASN A 110 10.73 -14.03 -10.90
C ASN A 110 11.02 -12.53 -11.04
N TRP A 111 10.77 -11.75 -10.00
CA TRP A 111 11.06 -10.32 -9.97
C TRP A 111 12.55 -10.05 -10.10
N THR A 112 13.38 -10.81 -9.39
CA THR A 112 14.84 -10.66 -9.41
C THR A 112 15.42 -10.79 -10.84
N TYR A 113 14.85 -11.69 -11.66
CA TYR A 113 15.27 -11.85 -13.05
C TYR A 113 14.54 -10.94 -14.05
N GLY A 114 13.25 -10.67 -13.82
CA GLY A 114 12.43 -9.87 -14.73
C GLY A 114 12.59 -8.36 -14.56
N VAL A 115 13.00 -7.90 -13.39
CA VAL A 115 13.07 -6.48 -13.01
C VAL A 115 14.37 -6.22 -12.21
N PRO A 116 15.55 -6.43 -12.82
CA PRO A 116 16.83 -6.41 -12.11
C PRO A 116 17.18 -5.06 -11.46
N ASP A 117 16.61 -3.96 -11.96
CA ASP A 117 16.86 -2.61 -11.46
C ASP A 117 16.16 -2.31 -10.12
N ILE A 118 15.19 -3.13 -9.69
CA ILE A 118 14.42 -2.91 -8.46
C ILE A 118 14.64 -4.12 -7.53
N PRO A 119 15.48 -4.00 -6.49
CA PRO A 119 15.81 -5.12 -5.61
C PRO A 119 14.59 -5.59 -4.79
N VAL A 120 14.59 -6.88 -4.46
CA VAL A 120 13.55 -7.52 -3.65
C VAL A 120 13.93 -7.48 -2.17
N ILE A 121 12.97 -7.11 -1.32
CA ILE A 121 12.98 -7.35 0.12
C ILE A 121 11.94 -8.42 0.40
N ASP A 122 12.39 -9.63 0.74
CA ASP A 122 11.49 -10.70 1.14
C ASP A 122 10.90 -10.42 2.53
N VAL A 123 9.59 -10.54 2.66
CA VAL A 123 8.90 -10.40 3.94
C VAL A 123 8.40 -11.77 4.38
N ALA A 124 9.23 -12.47 5.15
CA ALA A 124 8.87 -13.73 5.78
C ALA A 124 8.29 -13.50 7.19
N PHE A 125 7.27 -14.28 7.53
CA PHE A 125 6.70 -14.34 8.88
C PHE A 125 6.38 -15.78 9.25
N ALA A 126 6.31 -16.06 10.55
CA ALA A 126 6.02 -17.41 11.01
C ALA A 126 4.54 -17.76 10.81
N GLU A 127 4.26 -18.90 10.17
CA GLU A 127 2.89 -19.45 10.08
C GLU A 127 2.32 -19.75 11.48
N ASN A 128 3.12 -20.38 12.34
CA ASN A 128 2.81 -20.57 13.75
C ASN A 128 3.07 -19.27 14.56
N ARG A 129 2.34 -18.20 14.23
CA ARG A 129 2.55 -16.84 14.76
C ARG A 129 2.27 -16.64 16.26
N LYS A 130 1.69 -17.63 16.95
CA LYS A 130 1.30 -17.52 18.37
C LYS A 130 2.28 -18.16 19.34
N ILE A 131 3.19 -19.03 18.87
CA ILE A 131 4.21 -19.64 19.72
C ILE A 131 5.40 -18.68 19.85
N ALA A 132 6.14 -18.76 20.96
CA ALA A 132 7.30 -17.90 21.22
C ALA A 132 8.31 -17.91 20.07
N ALA A 133 8.68 -19.10 19.57
CA ALA A 133 9.59 -19.25 18.43
C ALA A 133 9.10 -18.55 17.14
N GLY A 134 7.78 -18.51 16.91
CA GLY A 134 7.20 -17.82 15.76
C GLY A 134 7.25 -16.30 15.88
N VAL A 135 7.05 -15.79 17.10
CA VAL A 135 7.22 -14.36 17.41
C VAL A 135 8.69 -13.97 17.26
N GLU A 136 9.62 -14.73 17.86
CA GLU A 136 11.06 -14.50 17.77
C GLU A 136 11.56 -14.53 16.32
N PHE A 137 11.14 -15.53 15.53
CA PHE A 137 11.44 -15.60 14.11
C PHE A 137 10.96 -14.33 13.38
N THR A 138 9.71 -13.93 13.57
CA THR A 138 9.14 -12.76 12.86
C THR A 138 9.86 -11.47 13.26
N VAL A 139 10.21 -11.31 14.54
CA VAL A 139 11.03 -10.18 15.01
C VAL A 139 12.39 -10.17 14.29
N SER A 140 13.07 -11.32 14.18
CA SER A 140 14.36 -11.40 13.47
C SER A 140 14.23 -10.99 11.99
N GLN A 141 13.12 -11.36 11.33
CA GLN A 141 12.88 -10.97 9.93
C GLN A 141 12.64 -9.46 9.81
N PHE A 142 11.91 -8.85 10.74
CA PHE A 142 11.70 -7.40 10.75
C PHE A 142 12.98 -6.63 11.06
N GLN A 143 13.89 -7.15 11.89
CA GLN A 143 15.21 -6.54 12.09
C GLN A 143 16.07 -6.61 10.81
N LYS A 144 16.02 -7.73 10.08
CA LYS A 144 16.68 -7.83 8.77
C LYS A 144 16.12 -6.80 7.78
N ILE A 145 14.79 -6.68 7.69
CA ILE A 145 14.13 -5.70 6.81
C ILE A 145 14.51 -4.27 7.21
N ARG A 146 14.54 -3.96 8.52
CA ARG A 146 15.00 -2.67 9.04
C ARG A 146 16.39 -2.34 8.49
N HIS A 147 17.37 -3.24 8.60
CA HIS A 147 18.71 -3.01 8.07
C HIS A 147 18.75 -2.79 6.56
N GLN A 148 18.00 -3.57 5.77
CA GLN A 148 17.91 -3.35 4.32
C GLN A 148 17.31 -1.98 3.99
N LEU A 149 16.33 -1.51 4.76
CA LEU A 149 15.73 -0.18 4.60
C LEU A 149 16.67 0.94 5.06
N GLU A 150 17.51 0.71 6.08
CA GLU A 150 18.57 1.63 6.50
C GLU A 150 19.60 1.83 5.39
N GLU A 151 20.06 0.74 4.76
CA GLU A 151 20.96 0.78 3.60
C GLU A 151 20.34 1.55 2.42
N LEU A 152 19.08 1.26 2.10
CA LEU A 152 18.37 1.91 1.01
C LEU A 152 18.10 3.39 1.28
N SER A 153 17.73 3.76 2.50
CA SER A 153 17.43 5.15 2.86
C SER A 153 18.71 5.97 3.05
N GLY A 154 19.80 5.36 3.51
CA GLY A 154 21.04 6.03 3.90
C GLY A 154 20.98 6.63 5.31
N ARG A 155 20.06 6.16 6.16
CA ARG A 155 19.93 6.59 7.56
C ARG A 155 19.60 5.41 8.47
N GLU A 156 19.95 5.55 9.74
CA GLU A 156 19.49 4.63 10.78
C GLU A 156 17.98 4.85 11.05
N ILE A 157 17.27 3.76 11.36
CA ILE A 157 15.87 3.77 11.76
C ILE A 157 15.85 3.52 13.26
N SER A 158 15.61 4.53 14.09
CA SER A 158 15.57 4.33 15.55
C SER A 158 14.27 3.67 16.02
N ASP A 159 14.26 3.10 17.23
CA ASP A 159 13.03 2.57 17.84
C ASP A 159 11.98 3.68 18.02
N ALA A 160 12.41 4.93 18.23
CA ALA A 160 11.53 6.09 18.31
C ALA A 160 10.89 6.41 16.94
N ASP A 161 11.63 6.27 15.84
CA ASP A 161 11.09 6.44 14.48
C ASP A 161 10.02 5.37 14.19
N ILE A 162 10.28 4.12 14.59
CA ILE A 162 9.32 3.01 14.45
C ILE A 162 8.06 3.28 15.27
N ALA A 163 8.20 3.69 16.54
CA ALA A 163 7.07 4.01 17.39
C ALA A 163 6.21 5.16 16.82
N GLN A 164 6.83 6.19 16.27
CA GLN A 164 6.14 7.28 15.59
C GLN A 164 5.41 6.80 14.32
N ALA A 165 6.05 5.96 13.50
CA ALA A 165 5.41 5.39 12.31
C ALA A 165 4.19 4.53 12.68
N ILE A 166 4.30 3.70 13.72
CA ILE A 166 3.19 2.91 14.26
C ILE A 166 2.04 3.82 14.71
N ALA A 167 2.33 4.92 15.41
CA ALA A 167 1.31 5.87 15.84
C ALA A 167 0.56 6.49 14.63
N VAL A 168 1.29 6.92 13.59
CA VAL A 168 0.72 7.45 12.34
C VAL A 168 -0.20 6.43 11.67
N TYR A 169 0.25 5.18 11.56
CA TYR A 169 -0.53 4.12 10.92
C TYR A 169 -1.76 3.72 11.75
N ASN A 170 -1.64 3.67 13.08
CA ASN A 170 -2.77 3.39 13.96
C ASN A 170 -3.82 4.51 13.92
N GLU A 171 -3.40 5.78 13.87
CA GLU A 171 -4.31 6.90 13.68
C GLU A 171 -5.08 6.77 12.36
N ASN A 172 -4.41 6.37 11.28
CA ASN A 172 -5.06 6.12 10.00
C ASN A 172 -6.08 4.97 10.07
N ARG A 173 -5.74 3.87 10.73
CA ARG A 173 -6.64 2.71 10.91
C ARG A 173 -7.92 3.12 11.65
N VAL A 174 -7.80 3.93 12.70
CA VAL A 174 -8.95 4.49 13.44
C VAL A 174 -9.78 5.40 12.53
N ALA A 175 -9.14 6.30 11.77
CA ALA A 175 -9.84 7.19 10.84
C ALA A 175 -10.61 6.43 9.75
N LEU A 176 -10.02 5.38 9.16
CA LEU A 176 -10.70 4.54 8.15
C LEU A 176 -11.85 3.71 8.73
N SER A 177 -11.74 3.28 9.99
CA SER A 177 -12.82 2.61 10.70
C SER A 177 -13.99 3.57 10.93
N ALA A 178 -13.72 4.79 11.40
CA ALA A 178 -14.73 5.84 11.58
C ALA A 178 -15.39 6.21 10.24
N PHE A 179 -14.60 6.44 9.19
CA PHE A 179 -15.10 6.68 7.84
C PHE A 179 -16.00 5.55 7.35
N THR A 180 -15.61 4.28 7.57
CA THR A 180 -16.42 3.13 7.15
C THR A 180 -17.78 3.12 7.85
N ALA A 181 -17.82 3.44 9.16
CA ALA A 181 -19.07 3.53 9.90
C ALA A 181 -19.93 4.72 9.42
N ALA A 182 -19.33 5.88 9.16
CA ALA A 182 -20.04 7.05 8.64
C ALA A 182 -20.58 6.82 7.22
N ALA A 183 -19.78 6.22 6.33
CA ALA A 183 -20.17 5.88 4.97
C ALA A 183 -21.37 4.93 4.93
N ALA A 184 -21.48 3.99 5.88
CA ALA A 184 -22.60 3.05 5.97
C ALA A 184 -23.95 3.75 6.26
N LYS A 185 -23.93 4.92 6.89
CA LYS A 185 -25.11 5.76 7.16
C LYS A 185 -25.48 6.70 6.01
N HIS A 186 -24.60 6.84 5.02
CA HIS A 186 -24.76 7.77 3.91
C HIS A 186 -24.58 7.07 2.54
N PRO A 187 -25.34 6.00 2.25
CA PRO A 187 -25.20 5.20 1.02
C PRO A 187 -25.48 5.96 -0.28
N GLU A 188 -26.30 7.03 -0.28
CA GLU A 188 -26.53 7.84 -1.48
C GLU A 188 -25.36 8.79 -1.75
N THR A 189 -24.72 9.30 -0.70
CA THR A 189 -23.54 10.17 -0.81
C THR A 189 -22.26 9.38 -1.09
N ILE A 190 -22.05 8.25 -0.40
CA ILE A 190 -20.85 7.42 -0.54
C ILE A 190 -21.17 6.19 -1.37
N THR A 191 -21.00 6.33 -2.68
CA THR A 191 -21.11 5.20 -3.61
C THR A 191 -20.05 4.12 -3.33
N PRO A 192 -20.25 2.86 -3.78
CA PRO A 192 -19.24 1.82 -3.66
C PRO A 192 -17.89 2.20 -4.29
N ALA A 193 -17.91 2.90 -5.42
CA ALA A 193 -16.71 3.42 -6.08
C ALA A 193 -16.02 4.51 -5.24
N GLY A 194 -16.79 5.44 -4.65
CA GLY A 194 -16.27 6.46 -3.74
C GLY A 194 -15.63 5.84 -2.50
N ARG A 195 -16.29 4.87 -1.87
CA ARG A 195 -15.74 4.13 -0.71
C ARG A 195 -14.43 3.43 -1.07
N SER A 196 -14.39 2.77 -2.23
CA SER A 196 -13.19 2.10 -2.73
C SER A 196 -12.06 3.12 -2.96
N ALA A 197 -12.35 4.27 -3.57
CA ALA A 197 -11.37 5.32 -3.83
C ALA A 197 -10.76 5.86 -2.54
N VAL A 198 -11.57 6.16 -1.52
CA VAL A 198 -11.09 6.64 -0.21
C VAL A 198 -10.11 5.63 0.40
N ILE A 199 -10.46 4.35 0.45
CA ILE A 199 -9.59 3.34 1.07
C ILE A 199 -8.33 3.10 0.22
N LYS A 200 -8.48 2.99 -1.10
CA LYS A 200 -7.40 2.66 -2.03
C LYS A 200 -6.38 3.79 -2.17
N ALA A 201 -6.80 5.05 -2.09
CA ALA A 201 -5.89 6.20 -2.21
C ALA A 201 -4.77 6.18 -1.16
N GLY A 202 -5.05 5.63 0.03
CA GLY A 202 -4.04 5.44 1.08
C GLY A 202 -2.86 4.55 0.69
N TYR A 203 -2.92 3.78 -0.41
CA TYR A 203 -1.76 3.02 -0.91
C TYR A 203 -0.77 3.88 -1.71
N PHE A 204 -1.13 5.10 -2.11
CA PHE A 204 -0.32 5.93 -3.02
C PHE A 204 0.06 7.28 -2.41
N MET A 205 -0.49 7.63 -1.24
CA MET A 205 -0.33 8.92 -0.57
C MET A 205 0.50 8.79 0.71
N ASP A 206 1.03 9.92 1.19
CA ASP A 206 1.54 9.99 2.56
C ASP A 206 0.42 9.67 3.56
N ARG A 207 0.72 8.78 4.51
CA ARG A 207 -0.27 8.26 5.46
C ARG A 207 -0.88 9.36 6.34
N ARG A 208 -0.14 10.42 6.68
CA ARG A 208 -0.65 11.56 7.47
C ARG A 208 -1.60 12.40 6.63
N GLU A 209 -1.23 12.74 5.40
CA GLU A 209 -2.06 13.53 4.49
C GLU A 209 -3.40 12.83 4.23
N HIS A 210 -3.34 11.54 3.92
CA HIS A 210 -4.53 10.71 3.74
C HIS A 210 -5.43 10.72 4.98
N THR A 211 -4.86 10.54 6.18
CA THR A 211 -5.60 10.56 7.45
C THR A 211 -6.34 11.87 7.69
N VAL A 212 -5.70 13.01 7.41
CA VAL A 212 -6.32 14.33 7.57
C VAL A 212 -7.54 14.48 6.67
N ILE A 213 -7.45 14.05 5.41
CA ILE A 213 -8.54 14.18 4.44
C ILE A 213 -9.68 13.21 4.82
N VAL A 214 -9.37 11.97 5.20
CA VAL A 214 -10.38 10.99 5.66
C VAL A 214 -11.15 11.50 6.88
N LYS A 215 -10.47 12.10 7.86
CA LYS A 215 -11.13 12.70 9.04
C LYS A 215 -12.05 13.86 8.66
N LYS A 216 -11.62 14.73 7.74
CA LYS A 216 -12.46 15.83 7.23
C LYS A 216 -13.70 15.31 6.50
N LEU A 217 -13.51 14.32 5.61
CA LEU A 217 -14.63 13.67 4.91
C LEU A 217 -15.61 13.04 5.90
N THR A 218 -15.09 12.34 6.91
CA THR A 218 -15.93 11.71 7.96
C THR A 218 -16.74 12.77 8.71
N ALA A 219 -16.12 13.89 9.10
CA ALA A 219 -16.83 14.98 9.79
C ALA A 219 -17.91 15.64 8.93
N GLU A 220 -17.65 15.83 7.62
CA GLU A 220 -18.66 16.34 6.69
C GLU A 220 -19.82 15.34 6.51
N LEU A 221 -19.54 14.03 6.51
CA LEU A 221 -20.58 12.99 6.48
C LEU A 221 -21.41 12.97 7.76
N ASP A 222 -20.78 13.00 8.93
CA ASP A 222 -21.48 12.98 10.23
C ASP A 222 -22.37 14.23 10.46
N ALA A 223 -22.15 15.30 9.71
CA ALA A 223 -22.98 16.51 9.72
C ALA A 223 -24.22 16.39 8.82
N LEU A 224 -24.29 15.40 7.93
CA LEU A 224 -25.44 15.14 7.07
C LEU A 224 -26.50 14.34 7.84
N PRO A 225 -27.79 14.48 7.48
CA PRO A 225 -28.80 13.57 7.97
C PRO A 225 -28.52 12.15 7.43
N GLU A 226 -28.71 11.16 8.30
CA GLU A 226 -28.61 9.75 7.91
C GLU A 226 -29.57 9.44 6.76
N GLN A 227 -29.08 8.68 5.78
CA GLN A 227 -29.81 8.34 4.57
C GLN A 227 -30.30 6.90 4.68
N SER A 228 -31.62 6.71 4.57
CA SER A 228 -32.19 5.39 4.35
C SER A 228 -31.94 4.94 2.92
N TRP A 229 -31.48 3.72 2.73
CA TRP A 229 -31.36 3.10 1.42
C TRP A 229 -32.11 1.79 1.40
N ASP A 230 -33.15 1.74 0.57
CA ASP A 230 -34.05 0.58 0.47
C ASP A 230 -33.53 -0.48 -0.52
N GLY A 231 -32.34 -0.28 -1.08
CA GLY A 231 -31.74 -1.14 -2.10
C GLY A 231 -31.89 -0.60 -3.53
N LEU A 232 -31.54 -1.44 -4.50
CA LEU A 232 -31.94 -1.31 -5.91
C LEU A 232 -33.13 -2.24 -6.17
#